data_AF-A0A6C0HSU7-F1
#
_entry.id   AF-A0A6C0HSU7-F1
#
_cell.length_a   1.000
_cell.length_b   1.000
_cell.length_c   1.000
_cell.angle_alpha   90.00
_cell.angle_beta   90.00
_cell.angle_gamma   90.00
#
_symmetry.space_group_name_H-M   'P 1'
#
loop_
_entity.id
_entity.type
_entity.pdbx_description
1 polymer ?
#
loop_
_entity_poly.entity_id
_entity_poly.type
_entity_poly.pdbx_seq_one_letter_code
_entity_poly.pdbx_strand_id
1 'polypeptide(L)'
;MNITKAREIFGDVSNIDLKKKYYKLALKHHPDKNGNTEEAKQMFQEINDAYEFLKKNQDVSSDSYDDLLTSFISIFKEPFYQFIPTIISKISFLEEMSKEDCIKIYDFFYKNKEVFHLTDEFLENVKAIIVKKYENDDFFILHPTIDDLLDHNLYKLEVDNEEYYAPLWHSEYIFDKKNKKGEICVKCIPILDGVYLDDENNVYTEITVPFDEKLLTENIWCTIGTTKFEIPCEILQIMKKQVFIIKGEGISKNNNISNTNKSDIYVTIHFKNLF
;
A
#
# COMPACT_ATOMS: atom_id res chain seq x y z
N MET A 1 10.22 20.00 11.63
CA MET A 1 10.66 18.59 11.62
C MET A 1 12.10 18.50 11.11
N ASN A 2 12.93 17.58 11.61
CA ASN A 2 14.30 17.31 11.11
C ASN A 2 14.54 15.79 10.95
N ILE A 3 15.62 15.39 10.26
CA ILE A 3 15.82 13.97 9.90
C ILE A 3 16.01 13.05 11.11
N THR A 4 16.62 13.53 12.18
CA THR A 4 16.82 12.76 13.42
C THR A 4 15.49 12.47 14.10
N LYS A 5 14.63 13.47 14.27
CA LYS A 5 13.28 13.30 14.84
C LYS A 5 12.37 12.46 13.94
N ALA A 6 12.47 12.60 12.63
CA ALA A 6 11.68 11.79 11.70
C ALA A 6 12.10 10.31 11.75
N ARG A 7 13.40 10.02 11.90
CA ARG A 7 13.95 8.68 12.10
C ARG A 7 13.67 8.09 13.48
N GLU A 8 13.51 8.90 14.52
CA GLU A 8 13.04 8.39 15.83
C GLU A 8 11.61 7.85 15.75
N ILE A 9 10.78 8.42 14.86
CA ILE A 9 9.38 8.00 14.67
C ILE A 9 9.27 6.79 13.72
N PHE A 10 9.97 6.82 12.58
CA PHE A 10 9.82 5.79 11.53
C PHE A 10 10.96 4.76 11.47
N GLY A 11 12.12 5.07 12.04
CA GLY A 11 13.36 4.33 11.84
C GLY A 11 13.98 4.57 10.45
N ASP A 12 15.01 3.79 10.11
CA ASP A 12 15.46 3.67 8.73
C ASP A 12 14.48 2.79 7.94
N VAL A 13 13.83 3.38 6.94
CA VAL A 13 12.73 2.76 6.20
C VAL A 13 12.87 3.01 4.71
N SER A 14 12.61 1.97 3.91
CA SER A 14 12.46 2.13 2.46
C SER A 14 11.20 2.93 2.14
N ASN A 15 11.10 3.48 0.93
CA ASN A 15 9.95 4.28 0.51
C ASN A 15 8.60 3.52 0.65
N ILE A 16 8.63 2.22 0.32
CA ILE A 16 7.47 1.32 0.43
C ILE A 16 7.09 1.10 1.91
N ASP A 17 8.09 0.91 2.78
CA ASP A 17 7.87 0.70 4.22
C ASP A 17 7.46 1.98 4.97
N LEU A 18 7.96 3.13 4.52
CA LEU A 18 7.65 4.44 5.10
C LEU A 18 6.15 4.72 5.01
N LYS A 19 5.53 4.45 3.86
CA LYS A 19 4.08 4.57 3.65
C LYS A 19 3.31 3.62 4.57
N LYS A 20 3.69 2.33 4.64
CA LYS A 20 3.04 1.34 5.52
C LYS A 20 3.13 1.70 7.01
N LYS A 21 4.31 2.10 7.49
CA LYS A 21 4.50 2.49 8.90
C LYS A 21 3.76 3.77 9.25
N TYR A 22 3.72 4.75 8.35
CA TYR A 22 2.88 5.94 8.50
C TYR A 22 1.42 5.55 8.75
N TYR A 23 0.85 4.67 7.93
CA TYR A 23 -0.52 4.21 8.12
C TYR A 23 -0.75 3.54 9.48
N LYS A 24 0.16 2.64 9.88
CA LYS A 24 0.05 1.93 11.16
C LYS A 24 0.09 2.89 12.35
N LEU A 25 1.00 3.88 12.33
CA LEU A 25 1.16 4.85 13.40
C LEU A 25 0.03 5.89 13.41
N ALA A 26 -0.41 6.37 12.25
CA ALA A 26 -1.53 7.30 12.12
C ALA A 26 -2.84 6.67 12.62
N LEU A 27 -3.09 5.39 12.32
CA LEU A 27 -4.25 4.66 12.84
C LEU A 27 -4.19 4.43 14.34
N LYS A 28 -3.01 4.12 14.87
CA LYS A 28 -2.81 3.88 16.31
C LYS A 28 -2.99 5.16 17.13
N HIS A 29 -2.53 6.30 16.61
CA HIS A 29 -2.52 7.57 17.32
C HIS A 29 -3.61 8.54 16.85
N HIS A 30 -4.62 8.06 16.11
CA HIS A 30 -5.70 8.90 15.63
C HIS A 30 -6.47 9.53 16.82
N PRO A 31 -6.75 10.86 16.81
CA PRO A 31 -7.45 11.54 17.90
C PRO A 31 -8.80 10.91 18.25
N ASP A 32 -9.62 10.57 17.24
CA ASP A 32 -10.95 9.96 17.47
C ASP A 32 -10.89 8.60 18.19
N LYS A 33 -9.82 7.81 17.99
CA LYS A 33 -9.66 6.51 18.65
C LYS A 33 -9.01 6.61 20.03
N ASN A 34 -8.43 7.76 20.35
CA ASN A 34 -7.70 8.02 21.60
C ASN A 34 -8.37 9.11 22.45
N GLY A 35 -9.70 9.26 22.33
CA GLY A 35 -10.49 10.15 23.18
C GLY A 35 -10.26 11.64 22.93
N ASN A 36 -9.77 12.02 21.75
CA ASN A 36 -9.49 13.40 21.35
C ASN A 36 -8.63 14.19 22.34
N THR A 37 -7.68 13.50 22.97
CA THR A 37 -6.72 14.15 23.86
C THR A 37 -5.74 15.02 23.06
N GLU A 38 -5.27 16.10 23.67
CA GLU A 38 -4.30 17.00 23.03
C GLU A 38 -2.97 16.27 22.74
N GLU A 39 -2.61 15.28 23.56
CA GLU A 39 -1.44 14.43 23.34
C GLU A 39 -1.58 13.56 22.08
N ALA A 40 -2.76 12.99 21.83
CA ALA A 40 -3.02 12.20 20.62
C ALA A 40 -2.97 13.08 19.36
N LYS A 41 -3.49 14.31 19.45
CA LYS A 41 -3.45 15.30 18.37
C LYS A 41 -2.03 15.75 18.04
N GLN A 42 -1.21 16.02 19.06
CA GLN A 42 0.21 16.37 18.87
C GLN A 42 0.98 15.20 18.26
N MET A 43 0.80 13.98 18.78
CA MET A 43 1.48 12.80 18.25
C MET A 43 1.10 12.52 16.78
N PHE A 44 -0.18 12.63 16.43
CA PHE A 44 -0.65 12.46 15.06
C PHE A 44 -0.03 13.51 14.10
N GLN A 45 0.09 14.75 14.56
CA GLN A 45 0.70 15.83 13.80
C GLN A 45 2.21 15.61 13.60
N GLU A 46 2.91 15.13 14.63
CA GLU A 46 4.34 14.77 14.54
C GLU A 46 4.60 13.60 13.58
N ILE A 47 3.75 12.58 13.59
CA ILE A 47 3.81 11.45 12.65
C ILE A 47 3.64 11.95 11.21
N ASN A 48 2.71 12.86 10.97
CA ASN A 48 2.45 13.42 9.64
C ASN A 48 3.61 14.28 9.13
N ASP A 49 4.13 15.17 9.97
CA ASP A 49 5.26 16.05 9.63
C ASP A 49 6.54 15.24 9.33
N ALA A 50 6.75 14.12 10.04
CA ALA A 50 7.89 13.25 9.82
C ALA A 50 7.77 12.46 8.51
N TYR A 51 6.57 12.01 8.14
CA TYR A 51 6.31 11.32 6.88
C TYR A 51 6.55 12.22 5.67
N GLU A 52 5.95 13.42 5.67
CA GLU A 52 6.12 14.41 4.61
C GLU A 52 7.60 14.86 4.46
N PHE A 53 8.31 15.00 5.59
CA PHE A 53 9.73 15.33 5.58
C PHE A 53 10.57 14.23 4.94
N LEU A 54 10.37 12.96 5.32
CA LEU A 54 11.15 11.84 4.77
C LEU A 54 10.84 11.61 3.29
N LYS A 55 9.56 11.69 2.90
CA LYS A 55 9.10 11.58 1.51
C LYS A 55 9.74 12.64 0.59
N LYS A 56 9.87 13.88 1.09
CA LYS A 56 10.43 15.01 0.31
C LYS A 56 11.95 15.00 0.20
N ASN A 57 12.66 14.41 1.16
CA ASN A 57 14.13 14.39 1.22
C ASN A 57 14.74 13.04 0.81
N GLN A 58 13.96 12.17 0.16
CA GLN A 58 14.40 10.86 -0.32
C GLN A 58 14.82 10.96 -1.79
N ASP A 59 16.01 11.50 -2.04
CA ASP A 59 16.71 11.22 -3.29
C ASP A 59 18.23 11.22 -3.08
N VAL A 60 18.91 10.33 -3.82
CA VAL A 60 20.36 10.01 -3.80
C VAL A 60 20.81 8.94 -2.78
N SER A 61 20.61 7.65 -3.12
CA SER A 61 21.68 6.63 -3.05
C SER A 61 21.22 5.24 -3.54
N SER A 62 20.99 5.07 -4.85
CA SER A 62 20.91 3.71 -5.43
C SER A 62 22.24 3.19 -5.98
N ASP A 63 23.28 4.03 -6.15
CA ASP A 63 24.49 3.62 -6.89
C ASP A 63 25.78 3.62 -6.05
N SER A 64 25.70 3.48 -4.72
CA SER A 64 26.90 3.34 -3.88
C SER A 64 26.60 2.69 -2.53
N TYR A 65 25.79 1.63 -2.49
CA TYR A 65 25.69 0.79 -1.28
C TYR A 65 26.50 -0.49 -1.45
N ASP A 66 26.40 -1.14 -2.61
CA ASP A 66 27.15 -2.36 -2.89
C ASP A 66 28.67 -2.13 -2.88
N ASP A 67 29.16 -1.02 -3.42
CA ASP A 67 30.59 -0.67 -3.38
C ASP A 67 31.08 -0.33 -1.97
N LEU A 68 30.25 0.36 -1.17
CA LEU A 68 30.56 0.67 0.22
C LEU A 68 30.50 -0.57 1.11
N LEU A 69 29.55 -1.47 0.86
CA LEU A 69 29.42 -2.74 1.57
C LEU A 69 30.59 -3.66 1.22
N THR A 70 30.98 -3.73 -0.05
CA THR A 70 32.16 -4.49 -0.51
C THR A 70 33.45 -3.90 0.06
N SER A 71 33.57 -2.57 0.10
CA SER A 71 34.66 -1.86 0.78
C SER A 71 34.65 -2.10 2.29
N PHE A 72 33.49 -2.18 2.93
CA PHE A 72 33.36 -2.40 4.37
C PHE A 72 33.69 -3.85 4.75
N ILE A 73 33.21 -4.82 3.97
CA ILE A 73 33.50 -6.25 4.15
C ILE A 73 34.99 -6.52 3.93
N SER A 74 35.61 -5.89 2.92
CA SER A 74 37.05 -6.04 2.64
C SER A 74 37.97 -5.41 3.69
N ILE A 75 37.47 -4.53 4.58
CA ILE A 75 38.23 -3.98 5.71
C ILE A 75 38.39 -5.02 6.83
N PHE A 76 37.49 -6.00 6.95
CA PHE A 76 37.66 -7.10 7.90
C PHE A 76 38.75 -8.05 7.40
N LYS A 77 39.93 -8.00 8.03
CA LYS A 77 41.09 -8.86 7.73
C LYS A 77 40.87 -10.33 8.03
N GLU A 78 39.85 -10.67 8.83
CA GLU A 78 39.44 -12.04 9.09
C GLU A 78 38.31 -12.42 8.13
N PRO A 79 38.31 -13.64 7.56
CA PRO A 79 37.26 -14.07 6.67
C PRO A 79 35.92 -13.98 7.42
N PHE A 80 35.00 -13.14 6.92
CA PHE A 80 33.66 -12.89 7.48
C PHE A 80 32.91 -14.22 7.79
N TYR A 81 33.28 -15.28 7.06
CA TYR A 81 33.02 -16.69 7.33
C TYR A 81 33.15 -17.17 8.76
N GLN A 82 34.13 -16.70 9.51
CA GLN A 82 34.33 -17.10 10.90
C GLN A 82 33.22 -16.57 11.82
N PHE A 83 32.51 -15.53 11.39
CA PHE A 83 31.33 -15.02 12.08
C PHE A 83 30.05 -15.76 11.66
N ILE A 84 30.04 -16.52 10.56
CA ILE A 84 28.89 -17.32 10.12
C ILE A 84 28.43 -18.27 11.24
N PRO A 85 29.29 -19.05 11.94
CA PRO A 85 28.88 -19.84 13.10
C PRO A 85 28.30 -19.00 14.25
N THR A 86 28.75 -17.77 14.42
CA THR A 86 28.25 -16.83 15.43
C THR A 86 26.86 -16.27 15.05
N ILE A 87 26.65 -16.02 13.75
CA ILE A 87 25.35 -15.62 13.19
C ILE A 87 24.38 -16.81 13.22
N ILE A 88 24.85 -18.01 12.88
CA ILE A 88 24.12 -19.29 12.96
C ILE A 88 23.69 -19.57 14.39
N SER A 89 24.59 -19.45 15.36
CA SER A 89 24.25 -19.66 16.77
C SER A 89 23.32 -18.59 17.33
N LYS A 90 23.18 -17.44 16.65
CA LYS A 90 22.23 -16.36 16.97
C LYS A 90 21.02 -16.32 16.04
N ILE A 91 20.78 -17.37 15.23
CA ILE A 91 19.59 -17.49 14.37
C ILE A 91 18.28 -17.38 15.18
N SER A 92 18.30 -17.70 16.48
CA SER A 92 17.18 -17.45 17.40
C SER A 92 16.71 -15.99 17.41
N PHE A 93 17.58 -15.03 17.12
CA PHE A 93 17.18 -13.62 16.98
C PHE A 93 16.16 -13.42 15.85
N LEU A 94 16.24 -14.20 14.76
CA LEU A 94 15.22 -14.15 13.70
C LEU A 94 13.84 -14.50 14.24
N GLU A 95 13.73 -15.35 15.26
CA GLU A 95 12.43 -15.70 15.88
C GLU A 95 11.73 -14.50 16.52
N GLU A 96 12.48 -13.52 17.03
CA GLU A 96 11.95 -12.30 17.66
C GLU A 96 11.71 -11.17 16.66
N MET A 97 12.28 -11.25 15.46
CA MET A 97 12.15 -10.24 14.42
C MET A 97 10.78 -10.24 13.73
N SER A 98 10.42 -9.09 13.15
CA SER A 98 9.21 -8.95 12.33
C SER A 98 9.32 -9.82 11.07
N LYS A 99 8.17 -10.31 10.56
CA LYS A 99 8.14 -11.17 9.38
C LYS A 99 8.69 -10.48 8.12
N GLU A 100 8.44 -9.18 7.98
CA GLU A 100 8.96 -8.35 6.87
C GLU A 100 10.48 -8.22 6.92
N ASP A 101 11.06 -7.98 8.11
CA ASP A 101 12.50 -7.87 8.26
C ASP A 101 13.20 -9.21 8.04
N CYS A 102 12.59 -10.33 8.44
CA CYS A 102 13.12 -11.66 8.13
C CYS A 102 13.21 -11.92 6.62
N ILE A 103 12.20 -11.49 5.84
CA ILE A 103 12.24 -11.62 4.37
C ILE A 103 13.36 -10.76 3.78
N LYS A 104 13.53 -9.51 4.25
CA LYS A 104 14.61 -8.62 3.77
C LYS A 104 16.00 -9.20 4.07
N ILE A 105 16.17 -9.75 5.27
CA ILE A 105 17.42 -10.41 5.66
C ILE A 105 17.69 -11.65 4.80
N TYR A 106 16.66 -12.47 4.56
CA TYR A 106 16.81 -13.64 3.68
C TYR A 106 17.19 -13.22 2.26
N ASP A 107 16.52 -12.22 1.68
CA ASP A 107 16.84 -11.69 0.36
C ASP A 107 18.28 -11.15 0.29
N PHE A 108 18.71 -10.41 1.32
CA PHE A 108 20.09 -9.92 1.45
C PHE A 108 21.11 -11.07 1.47
N PHE A 109 20.88 -12.10 2.28
CA PHE A 109 21.77 -13.26 2.36
C PHE A 109 21.77 -14.06 1.06
N TYR A 110 20.61 -14.25 0.43
CA TYR A 110 20.50 -14.99 -0.82
C TYR A 110 21.25 -14.28 -1.96
N LYS A 111 21.06 -12.96 -2.11
CA LYS A 111 21.76 -12.14 -3.12
C LYS A 111 23.27 -12.12 -2.94
N ASN A 112 23.73 -12.12 -1.69
CA ASN A 112 25.16 -12.03 -1.36
C ASN A 112 25.77 -13.38 -0.97
N LYS A 113 25.12 -14.51 -1.31
CA LYS A 113 25.53 -15.83 -0.83
C LYS A 113 26.95 -16.23 -1.21
N GLU A 114 27.46 -15.74 -2.34
CA GLU A 114 28.82 -16.02 -2.81
C GLU A 114 29.87 -15.22 -2.04
N VAL A 115 29.58 -13.94 -1.78
CA VAL A 115 30.44 -13.01 -1.02
C VAL A 115 30.58 -13.46 0.44
N PHE A 116 29.54 -14.12 0.95
CA PHE A 116 29.46 -14.69 2.28
C PHE A 116 29.56 -16.22 2.30
N HIS A 117 29.94 -16.90 1.18
CA HIS A 117 30.04 -18.38 0.97
C HIS A 117 29.05 -19.13 1.88
N LEU A 118 27.80 -18.69 1.85
CA LEU A 118 26.72 -19.28 2.62
C LEU A 118 26.43 -20.64 2.02
N THR A 119 26.28 -21.65 2.89
CA THR A 119 25.84 -22.96 2.44
C THR A 119 24.35 -22.91 2.12
N ASP A 120 23.91 -23.73 1.16
CA ASP A 120 22.48 -23.88 0.89
C ASP A 120 21.73 -24.38 2.15
N GLU A 121 22.40 -25.19 2.98
CA GLU A 121 21.89 -25.63 4.30
C GLU A 121 21.56 -24.45 5.22
N PHE A 122 22.40 -23.42 5.26
CA PHE A 122 22.13 -22.21 6.04
C PHE A 122 20.90 -21.47 5.54
N LEU A 123 20.79 -21.26 4.23
CA LEU A 123 19.66 -20.56 3.61
C LEU A 123 18.36 -21.31 3.83
N GLU A 124 18.37 -22.64 3.73
CA GLU A 124 17.20 -23.47 4.03
C GLU A 124 16.82 -23.41 5.51
N ASN A 125 17.77 -23.33 6.45
CA ASN A 125 17.46 -23.13 7.87
C ASN A 125 16.79 -21.77 8.14
N VAL A 126 17.30 -20.69 7.54
CA VAL A 126 16.68 -19.35 7.64
C VAL A 126 15.28 -19.36 7.04
N LYS A 127 15.11 -19.99 5.88
CA LYS A 127 13.82 -20.16 5.20
C LYS A 127 12.84 -20.98 6.03
N ALA A 128 13.28 -22.06 6.68
CA ALA A 128 12.44 -22.86 7.55
C ALA A 128 11.87 -22.04 8.73
N ILE A 129 12.67 -21.14 9.30
CA ILE A 129 12.22 -20.23 10.36
C ILE A 129 11.19 -19.22 9.83
N ILE A 130 11.42 -18.69 8.63
CA ILE A 130 10.45 -17.81 7.96
C ILE A 130 9.14 -18.56 7.74
N VAL A 131 9.18 -19.75 7.14
CA VAL A 131 7.98 -20.58 6.90
C VAL A 131 7.23 -20.85 8.21
N LYS A 132 7.95 -21.21 9.28
CA LYS A 132 7.38 -21.43 10.60
C LYS A 132 6.67 -20.18 11.16
N LYS A 133 7.18 -18.97 10.90
CA LYS A 133 6.52 -17.73 11.33
C LYS A 133 5.19 -17.48 10.62
N TYR A 134 5.05 -17.94 9.38
CA TYR A 134 3.84 -17.82 8.59
C TYR A 134 2.92 -19.05 8.71
N GLU A 135 3.32 -20.10 9.43
CA GLU A 135 2.60 -21.40 9.49
C GLU A 135 1.17 -21.27 10.02
N ASN A 136 0.93 -20.26 10.86
CA ASN A 136 -0.37 -20.01 11.48
C ASN A 136 -1.12 -18.83 10.83
N ASP A 137 -0.59 -18.25 9.77
CA ASP A 137 -1.24 -17.15 9.06
C ASP A 137 -2.18 -17.67 7.97
N ASP A 138 -3.31 -17.01 7.80
CA ASP A 138 -4.22 -17.28 6.68
C ASP A 138 -4.11 -16.16 5.64
N PHE A 139 -4.07 -16.55 4.37
CA PHE A 139 -4.02 -15.61 3.25
C PHE A 139 -5.26 -15.74 2.39
N PHE A 140 -5.97 -14.62 2.21
CA PHE A 140 -7.16 -14.53 1.36
C PHE A 140 -6.91 -13.51 0.26
N ILE A 141 -7.19 -13.88 -0.99
CA ILE A 141 -7.17 -12.96 -2.12
C ILE A 141 -8.62 -12.77 -2.57
N LEU A 142 -9.08 -11.52 -2.53
CA LEU A 142 -10.41 -11.13 -2.96
C LEU A 142 -10.32 -10.43 -4.31
N HIS A 143 -11.30 -10.69 -5.17
CA HIS A 143 -11.41 -10.09 -6.51
C HIS A 143 -12.71 -9.28 -6.64
N PRO A 144 -12.83 -8.14 -5.92
CA PRO A 144 -14.03 -7.33 -5.97
C PRO A 144 -14.23 -6.71 -7.37
N THR A 145 -15.48 -6.50 -7.76
CA THR A 145 -15.83 -5.74 -8.97
C THR A 145 -15.77 -4.24 -8.71
N ILE A 146 -15.76 -3.41 -9.76
CA ILE A 146 -15.86 -1.96 -9.58
C ILE A 146 -17.14 -1.54 -8.85
N ASP A 147 -18.24 -2.25 -9.07
CA ASP A 147 -19.51 -2.00 -8.37
C ASP A 147 -19.37 -2.25 -6.87
N ASP A 148 -18.70 -3.34 -6.47
CA ASP A 148 -18.42 -3.63 -5.05
C ASP A 148 -17.64 -2.50 -4.36
N LEU A 149 -16.73 -1.84 -5.09
CA LEU A 149 -15.95 -0.73 -4.58
C LEU A 149 -16.78 0.54 -4.46
N LEU A 150 -17.60 0.85 -5.48
CA LEU A 150 -18.47 2.02 -5.51
C LEU A 150 -19.60 1.94 -4.47
N ASP A 151 -20.12 0.73 -4.23
CA ASP A 151 -21.16 0.47 -3.22
C ASP A 151 -20.61 0.35 -1.80
N HIS A 152 -19.28 0.38 -1.64
CA HIS A 152 -18.62 0.26 -0.35
C HIS A 152 -18.96 -1.06 0.37
N ASN A 153 -18.93 -2.15 -0.39
CA ASN A 153 -19.22 -3.47 0.15
C ASN A 153 -18.12 -3.95 1.10
N LEU A 154 -18.53 -4.53 2.22
CA LEU A 154 -17.66 -5.22 3.16
C LEU A 154 -17.72 -6.73 2.87
N TYR A 155 -16.56 -7.36 2.77
CA TYR A 155 -16.48 -8.81 2.67
C TYR A 155 -16.37 -9.44 4.07
N LYS A 156 -17.29 -10.35 4.38
CA LYS A 156 -17.32 -11.10 5.63
C LYS A 156 -16.50 -12.39 5.49
N LEU A 157 -15.43 -12.50 6.25
CA LEU A 157 -14.60 -13.69 6.40
C LEU A 157 -15.00 -14.42 7.67
N GLU A 158 -15.11 -15.74 7.57
CA GLU A 158 -15.29 -16.62 8.72
C GLU A 158 -14.04 -17.49 8.84
N VAL A 159 -13.26 -17.26 9.90
CA VAL A 159 -12.03 -17.98 10.19
C VAL A 159 -12.09 -18.45 11.63
N ASP A 160 -11.97 -19.76 11.85
CA ASP A 160 -12.03 -20.37 13.19
C ASP A 160 -13.31 -20.01 13.98
N ASN A 161 -14.47 -19.99 13.32
CA ASN A 161 -15.78 -19.58 13.87
C ASN A 161 -15.83 -18.12 14.37
N GLU A 162 -14.87 -17.30 13.97
CA GLU A 162 -14.86 -15.86 14.23
C GLU A 162 -15.06 -15.09 12.93
N GLU A 163 -15.81 -14.00 13.04
CA GLU A 163 -16.10 -13.12 11.91
C GLU A 163 -15.10 -11.97 11.83
N TYR A 164 -14.60 -11.71 10.62
CA TYR A 164 -13.76 -10.58 10.26
C TYR A 164 -14.37 -9.87 9.06
N TYR A 165 -14.31 -8.55 9.04
CA TYR A 165 -14.91 -7.72 7.99
C TYR A 165 -13.81 -6.95 7.27
N ALA A 166 -13.61 -7.24 5.99
CA ALA A 166 -12.63 -6.60 5.14
C ALA A 166 -13.32 -5.66 4.15
N PRO A 167 -13.13 -4.34 4.28
CA PRO A 167 -13.52 -3.39 3.25
C PRO A 167 -12.89 -3.70 1.89
N LEU A 168 -13.70 -3.75 0.84
CA LEU A 168 -13.24 -4.14 -0.49
C LEU A 168 -12.42 -3.05 -1.20
N TRP A 169 -12.55 -1.79 -0.79
CA TRP A 169 -11.88 -0.62 -1.38
C TRP A 169 -10.47 -0.33 -0.86
N HIS A 170 -9.95 -1.15 0.06
CA HIS A 170 -8.55 -1.09 0.46
C HIS A 170 -7.79 -2.27 -0.15
N SER A 171 -6.53 -2.03 -0.50
CA SER A 171 -5.68 -3.02 -1.18
C SER A 171 -5.28 -4.21 -0.31
N GLU A 172 -5.07 -4.01 0.99
CA GLU A 172 -4.61 -5.05 1.92
C GLU A 172 -5.12 -4.77 3.34
N TYR A 173 -5.51 -5.84 4.04
CA TYR A 173 -5.84 -5.84 5.46
C TYR A 173 -5.12 -6.96 6.18
N ILE A 174 -4.65 -6.67 7.38
CA ILE A 174 -4.06 -7.65 8.28
C ILE A 174 -4.88 -7.63 9.57
N PHE A 175 -5.48 -8.76 9.92
CA PHE A 175 -6.19 -8.95 11.18
C PHE A 175 -5.38 -9.85 12.10
N ASP A 176 -5.31 -9.49 13.38
CA ASP A 176 -4.85 -10.43 14.40
C ASP A 176 -5.94 -11.46 14.65
N LYS A 177 -5.59 -12.76 14.66
CA LYS A 177 -6.53 -13.82 15.02
C LYS A 177 -6.94 -13.65 16.49
N LYS A 178 -8.25 -13.59 16.76
CA LYS A 178 -8.77 -13.33 18.11
C LYS A 178 -8.41 -14.41 19.14
N ASN A 179 -8.46 -15.69 18.74
CA ASN A 179 -8.38 -16.83 19.66
C ASN A 179 -7.17 -17.76 19.41
N LYS A 180 -6.29 -17.43 18.47
CA LYS A 180 -5.08 -18.20 18.12
C LYS A 180 -3.93 -17.26 17.79
N LYS A 181 -2.70 -17.79 17.82
CA LYS A 181 -1.55 -17.08 17.25
C LYS A 181 -1.64 -17.09 15.72
N GLY A 182 -1.25 -16.00 15.08
CA GLY A 182 -1.24 -15.85 13.62
C GLY A 182 -2.04 -14.62 13.17
N GLU A 183 -1.79 -14.22 11.93
CA GLU A 183 -2.46 -13.09 11.28
C GLU A 183 -3.33 -13.59 10.12
N ILE A 184 -4.40 -12.87 9.81
CA ILE A 184 -5.19 -13.08 8.60
C ILE A 184 -4.87 -11.93 7.66
N CYS A 185 -4.20 -12.25 6.56
CA CYS A 185 -3.88 -11.29 5.50
C CYS A 185 -4.93 -11.40 4.39
N VAL A 186 -5.59 -10.29 4.08
CA VAL A 186 -6.61 -10.17 3.04
C VAL A 186 -6.12 -9.19 2.01
N LYS A 187 -5.94 -9.64 0.77
CA LYS A 187 -5.51 -8.80 -0.34
C LYS A 187 -6.64 -8.63 -1.33
N CYS A 188 -7.02 -7.38 -1.61
CA CYS A 188 -8.06 -7.06 -2.59
C CYS A 188 -7.40 -6.68 -3.92
N ILE A 189 -7.69 -7.45 -4.97
CA ILE A 189 -7.22 -7.21 -6.34
C ILE A 189 -8.46 -7.03 -7.22
N PRO A 190 -8.94 -5.79 -7.39
CA PRO A 190 -10.20 -5.55 -8.07
C PRO A 190 -10.14 -5.91 -9.56
N ILE A 191 -11.26 -6.40 -10.07
CA ILE A 191 -11.48 -6.60 -11.51
C ILE A 191 -12.05 -5.29 -12.06
N LEU A 192 -11.24 -4.59 -12.84
CA LEU A 192 -11.58 -3.30 -13.42
C LEU A 192 -11.80 -3.46 -14.93
N ASP A 193 -12.97 -3.09 -15.43
CA ASP A 193 -13.30 -3.11 -16.86
C ASP A 193 -13.43 -1.67 -17.38
N GLY A 194 -12.54 -1.29 -18.30
CA GLY A 194 -12.53 0.07 -18.91
C GLY A 194 -12.26 1.22 -17.93
N VAL A 195 -11.82 0.92 -16.71
CA VAL A 195 -11.51 1.91 -15.67
C VAL A 195 -10.17 1.63 -15.00
N TYR A 196 -9.56 2.68 -14.46
CA TYR A 196 -8.30 2.65 -13.73
C TYR A 196 -8.46 3.36 -12.39
N LEU A 197 -7.72 2.91 -11.36
CA LEU A 197 -7.70 3.52 -10.03
C LEU A 197 -6.29 4.01 -9.71
N ASP A 198 -6.18 5.18 -9.11
CA ASP A 198 -4.91 5.65 -8.53
C ASP A 198 -4.74 5.26 -7.05
N ASP A 199 -3.61 5.65 -6.47
CA ASP A 199 -3.26 5.41 -5.06
C ASP A 199 -4.24 6.03 -4.05
N GLU A 200 -4.99 7.07 -4.46
CA GLU A 200 -5.98 7.77 -3.64
C GLU A 200 -7.41 7.24 -3.87
N ASN A 201 -7.54 6.16 -4.65
CA ASN A 201 -8.78 5.56 -5.11
C ASN A 201 -9.62 6.46 -6.03
N ASN A 202 -9.03 7.49 -6.67
CA ASN A 202 -9.73 8.22 -7.73
C ASN A 202 -9.96 7.28 -8.93
N VAL A 203 -11.14 7.40 -9.54
CA VAL A 203 -11.55 6.53 -10.65
C VAL A 203 -11.33 7.26 -11.95
N TYR A 204 -10.66 6.61 -12.91
CA TYR A 204 -10.41 7.14 -14.23
C TYR A 204 -11.11 6.28 -15.28
N THR A 205 -11.78 6.92 -16.21
CA THR A 205 -12.44 6.25 -17.34
C THR A 205 -12.38 7.12 -18.58
N GLU A 206 -12.53 6.51 -19.75
CA GLU A 206 -12.54 7.21 -21.03
C GLU A 206 -13.82 6.89 -21.80
N ILE A 207 -14.48 7.92 -22.31
CA ILE A 207 -15.65 7.79 -23.16
C ILE A 207 -15.44 8.51 -24.48
N THR A 208 -16.07 7.98 -25.53
CA THR A 208 -16.05 8.59 -26.84
C THR A 208 -17.46 8.97 -27.26
N VAL A 209 -17.65 10.25 -27.56
CA VAL A 209 -18.96 10.85 -27.82
C VAL A 209 -18.95 11.46 -29.23
N PRO A 210 -19.95 11.17 -30.09
CA PRO A 210 -20.11 11.89 -31.36
C PRO A 210 -20.34 13.39 -31.12
N PHE A 211 -19.67 14.24 -31.88
CA PHE A 211 -19.94 15.67 -31.88
C PHE A 211 -21.09 15.96 -32.86
N ASP A 212 -22.33 15.99 -32.36
CA ASP A 212 -23.54 16.24 -33.15
C ASP A 212 -24.53 17.18 -32.41
N GLU A 213 -25.67 17.46 -33.03
CA GLU A 213 -26.69 18.39 -32.51
C GLU A 213 -27.29 17.97 -31.17
N LYS A 214 -27.20 16.69 -30.79
CA LYS A 214 -27.75 16.20 -29.51
C LYS A 214 -27.04 16.81 -28.31
N LEU A 215 -25.78 17.20 -28.46
CA LEU A 215 -25.02 17.89 -27.42
C LEU A 215 -25.61 19.27 -27.05
N LEU A 216 -26.53 19.82 -27.86
CA LEU A 216 -27.25 21.06 -27.57
C LEU A 216 -28.49 20.84 -26.71
N THR A 217 -29.02 19.61 -26.65
CA THR A 217 -30.31 19.29 -26.02
C THR A 217 -30.21 18.23 -24.92
N GLU A 218 -29.16 17.42 -24.92
CA GLU A 218 -28.99 16.26 -24.04
C GLU A 218 -27.63 16.31 -23.34
N ASN A 219 -27.60 15.82 -22.09
CA ASN A 219 -26.38 15.61 -21.34
C ASN A 219 -25.70 14.28 -21.74
N ILE A 220 -24.39 14.21 -21.53
CA ILE A 220 -23.61 12.99 -21.79
C ILE A 220 -23.71 12.07 -20.58
N TRP A 221 -23.73 10.76 -20.83
CA TRP A 221 -23.75 9.75 -19.78
C TRP A 221 -22.49 8.90 -19.83
N CYS A 222 -21.87 8.70 -18.67
CA CYS A 222 -20.76 7.78 -18.48
C CYS A 222 -21.23 6.61 -17.61
N THR A 223 -20.96 5.37 -18.03
CA THR A 223 -21.30 4.19 -17.23
C THR A 223 -20.02 3.58 -16.68
N ILE A 224 -19.97 3.36 -15.37
CA ILE A 224 -18.87 2.67 -14.69
C ILE A 224 -19.49 1.51 -13.92
N GLY A 225 -19.12 0.27 -14.27
CA GLY A 225 -19.84 -0.91 -13.81
C GLY A 225 -21.32 -0.86 -14.20
N THR A 226 -22.20 -0.91 -13.22
CA THR A 226 -23.64 -0.76 -13.35
C THR A 226 -24.14 0.67 -13.13
N THR A 227 -23.30 1.55 -12.57
CA THR A 227 -23.69 2.92 -12.20
C THR A 227 -23.53 3.88 -13.37
N LYS A 228 -24.50 4.79 -13.53
CA LYS A 228 -24.49 5.83 -14.57
C LYS A 228 -24.29 7.20 -13.94
N PHE A 229 -23.41 7.98 -14.56
CA PHE A 229 -23.08 9.33 -14.16
C PHE A 229 -23.43 10.31 -15.28
N GLU A 230 -24.08 11.40 -14.90
CA GLU A 230 -24.47 12.48 -15.80
C GLU A 230 -23.34 13.51 -15.94
N ILE A 231 -23.10 13.95 -17.17
CA ILE A 231 -22.12 14.97 -17.51
C ILE A 231 -22.86 16.11 -18.22
N PRO A 232 -23.07 17.25 -17.55
CA PRO A 232 -23.76 18.38 -18.14
C PRO A 232 -22.99 18.93 -19.35
N CYS A 233 -23.63 19.02 -20.51
CA CYS A 233 -22.96 19.51 -21.73
C CYS A 233 -22.67 21.01 -21.68
N GLU A 234 -23.45 21.78 -20.93
CA GLU A 234 -23.34 23.24 -20.79
C GLU A 234 -22.00 23.74 -20.23
N ILE A 235 -21.30 22.90 -19.47
CA ILE A 235 -20.00 23.22 -18.85
C ILE A 235 -18.81 22.62 -19.62
N LEU A 236 -19.06 21.89 -20.71
CA LEU A 236 -18.02 21.30 -21.54
C LEU A 236 -17.49 22.30 -22.57
N GLN A 237 -16.20 22.19 -22.86
CA GLN A 237 -15.54 22.99 -23.89
C GLN A 237 -15.57 22.26 -25.23
N ILE A 238 -15.62 23.01 -26.34
CA ILE A 238 -15.55 22.44 -27.70
C ILE A 238 -14.09 22.13 -28.03
N MET A 239 -13.60 20.97 -27.55
CA MET A 239 -12.23 20.50 -27.74
C MET A 239 -12.21 18.99 -28.06
N LYS A 240 -11.24 18.52 -28.85
CA LYS A 240 -11.17 17.09 -29.26
C LYS A 240 -11.08 16.12 -28.09
N LYS A 241 -10.40 16.53 -27.02
CA LYS A 241 -10.22 15.78 -25.78
C LYS A 241 -10.33 16.74 -24.60
N GLN A 242 -11.07 16.36 -23.57
CA GLN A 242 -11.12 17.08 -22.30
C GLN A 242 -11.38 16.11 -21.14
N VAL A 243 -11.17 16.56 -19.91
CA VAL A 243 -11.44 15.78 -18.71
C VAL A 243 -12.53 16.47 -17.90
N PHE A 244 -13.57 15.72 -17.57
CA PHE A 244 -14.63 16.14 -16.67
C PHE A 244 -14.45 15.43 -15.32
N ILE A 245 -14.62 16.16 -14.21
CA ILE A 245 -14.43 15.62 -12.86
C ILE A 245 -15.76 15.59 -12.13
N ILE A 246 -16.19 14.39 -11.74
CA ILE A 246 -17.36 14.16 -10.89
C ILE A 246 -16.87 14.06 -9.46
N LYS A 247 -17.12 15.11 -8.68
CA LYS A 247 -16.55 15.24 -7.35
C LYS A 247 -17.32 14.41 -6.33
N GLY A 248 -16.59 13.68 -5.49
CA GLY A 248 -17.14 12.96 -4.35
C GLY A 248 -18.10 11.82 -4.70
N GLU A 249 -18.05 11.30 -5.92
CA GLU A 249 -18.85 10.16 -6.37
C GLU A 249 -18.03 8.90 -6.63
N GLY A 250 -16.71 8.97 -6.42
CA GLY A 250 -15.81 7.83 -6.55
C GLY A 250 -15.84 6.88 -5.35
N ILE A 251 -14.80 6.06 -5.25
CA ILE A 251 -14.61 5.06 -4.21
C ILE A 251 -14.14 5.74 -2.91
N SER A 252 -14.43 5.17 -1.75
CA SER A 252 -13.87 5.69 -0.49
C SER A 252 -12.35 5.83 -0.53
N LYS A 253 -11.86 6.99 -0.12
CA LYS A 253 -10.42 7.29 -0.11
C LYS A 253 -9.68 6.33 0.81
N ASN A 254 -8.49 5.89 0.38
CA ASN A 254 -7.65 4.89 1.06
C ASN A 254 -7.31 5.22 2.54
N ASN A 255 -7.48 6.47 2.97
CA ASN A 255 -7.18 6.91 4.34
C ASN A 255 -8.38 6.90 5.28
N ASN A 256 -9.59 6.57 4.81
CA ASN A 256 -10.81 6.68 5.62
C ASN A 256 -11.49 5.32 5.79
N ILE A 257 -11.53 4.82 7.03
CA ILE A 257 -12.31 3.63 7.41
C ILE A 257 -13.81 3.97 7.44
N SER A 258 -14.15 5.25 7.61
CA SER A 258 -15.51 5.72 7.50
C SER A 258 -15.80 6.09 6.04
N ASN A 259 -16.89 5.57 5.46
CA ASN A 259 -17.35 5.82 4.08
C ASN A 259 -17.76 7.30 3.82
N THR A 260 -17.18 8.26 4.54
CA THR A 260 -17.61 9.66 4.58
C THR A 260 -16.90 10.53 3.54
N ASN A 261 -15.71 10.13 3.07
CA ASN A 261 -14.95 10.86 2.05
C ASN A 261 -14.71 9.99 0.82
N LYS A 262 -15.57 10.17 -0.18
CA LYS A 262 -15.42 9.57 -1.51
C LYS A 262 -14.35 10.30 -2.32
N SER A 263 -13.66 9.57 -3.19
CA SER A 263 -12.74 10.09 -4.19
C SER A 263 -13.49 10.73 -5.36
N ASP A 264 -12.74 11.27 -6.31
CA ASP A 264 -13.31 11.87 -7.51
C ASP A 264 -13.27 10.88 -8.69
N ILE A 265 -14.20 11.06 -9.63
CA ILE A 265 -14.21 10.33 -10.90
C ILE A 265 -13.75 11.27 -12.01
N TYR A 266 -12.71 10.87 -12.73
CA TYR A 266 -12.14 11.56 -13.88
C TYR A 266 -12.61 10.88 -15.16
N VAL A 267 -13.50 11.55 -15.88
CA VAL A 267 -14.01 11.08 -17.17
C VAL A 267 -13.29 11.82 -18.28
N THR A 268 -12.46 11.12 -19.03
CA THR A 268 -11.84 11.65 -20.25
C THR A 268 -12.81 11.52 -21.41
N ILE A 269 -13.24 12.66 -21.97
CA ILE A 269 -14.21 12.73 -23.05
C ILE A 269 -13.49 13.00 -24.36
N HIS A 270 -13.69 12.10 -25.33
CA HIS A 270 -13.20 12.24 -26.69
C HIS A 270 -14.35 12.56 -27.64
N PHE A 271 -14.33 13.75 -28.26
CA PHE A 271 -15.33 14.10 -29.26
C PHE A 271 -14.92 13.57 -30.64
N LYS A 272 -15.72 12.64 -31.18
CA LYS A 272 -15.59 12.15 -32.56
C LYS A 272 -16.14 13.17 -33.54
N ASN A 273 -15.50 13.27 -34.71
CA ASN A 273 -15.93 14.14 -35.83
C ASN A 273 -15.88 15.65 -35.52
N LEU A 274 -15.17 16.04 -34.47
CA LEU A 274 -14.84 17.44 -34.21
C LEU A 274 -13.62 17.83 -35.06
N PHE A 275 -13.86 18.34 -36.26
CA PHE A 275 -12.86 18.75 -37.27
C PHE A 275 -11.88 17.65 -37.74
#